data_AF-A0A351SPQ6-F1
#
_entry.id   AF-A0A351SPQ6-F1
#
_cell.length_a   1.000
_cell.length_b   1.000
_cell.length_c   1.000
_cell.angle_alpha   90.00
_cell.angle_beta   90.00
_cell.angle_gamma   90.00
#
_symmetry.space_group_name_H-M   'P 1'
#
loop_
_entity.id
_entity.type
_entity.pdbx_description
1 polymer ?
#
loop_
_entity_poly.entity_id
_entity_poly.type
_entity_poly.pdbx_seq_one_letter_code
_entity_poly.pdbx_strand_id
1 'polypeptide(L)'
;MKKTLLLGAILICLTGCVNIDNSTYETIASETTNSNLKIYNTYRKGYKFYLPIGLYVENSDDYNETIKSDREKFYMYIDVISYLEKSTTEYAPSDTAEYSKYIQNADKTGYIEIKKLENKKYLVEIAYNYAKIEVIVERTRIKRCLSDALIILSSISYNDTFLKSLDEESLLNYKEEAVDIFDKVGGTDSSNLLEWVEEYDTSGDTSNRPPDYDVIN
;
A
#
# COMPACT_ATOMS: atom_id res chain seq x y z
N MET A 1 -36.81 -19.53 28.08
CA MET A 1 -35.71 -20.44 27.71
C MET A 1 -35.28 -20.29 26.25
N LYS A 2 -36.17 -20.34 25.23
CA LYS A 2 -35.78 -20.13 23.82
C LYS A 2 -35.19 -18.73 23.53
N LYS A 3 -35.76 -17.66 24.13
CA LYS A 3 -35.29 -16.27 23.96
C LYS A 3 -33.93 -15.98 24.61
N THR A 4 -33.65 -16.61 25.76
CA THR A 4 -32.37 -16.47 26.48
C THR A 4 -31.25 -17.24 25.80
N LEU A 5 -31.57 -18.36 25.14
CA LEU A 5 -30.62 -19.15 24.35
C LEU A 5 -30.23 -18.43 23.05
N LEU A 6 -31.19 -17.73 22.42
CA LEU A 6 -30.93 -16.87 21.28
C LEU A 6 -30.03 -15.66 21.64
N LEU A 7 -30.26 -15.05 22.80
CA LEU A 7 -29.44 -13.92 23.26
C LEU A 7 -27.99 -14.35 23.56
N GLY A 8 -27.80 -15.54 24.15
CA GLY A 8 -26.47 -16.12 24.34
C GLY A 8 -25.75 -16.43 23.03
N ALA A 9 -26.47 -16.93 22.01
CA ALA A 9 -25.92 -17.18 20.68
C ALA A 9 -25.47 -15.88 19.98
N ILE A 10 -26.27 -14.80 20.09
CA ILE A 10 -25.92 -13.48 19.55
C ILE A 10 -24.65 -12.92 20.23
N LEU A 11 -24.51 -13.11 21.54
CA LEU A 11 -23.35 -12.60 22.28
C LEU A 11 -22.03 -13.26 21.85
N ILE A 12 -22.07 -14.55 21.49
CA ILE A 12 -20.90 -15.29 20.98
C ILE A 12 -20.54 -14.83 19.56
N CYS A 13 -21.52 -14.41 18.75
CA CYS A 13 -21.24 -13.86 17.40
C CYS A 13 -20.61 -12.46 17.42
N LEU A 14 -20.58 -11.77 18.56
CA LEU A 14 -20.03 -10.42 18.69
C LEU A 14 -18.54 -10.41 19.12
N THR A 15 -17.99 -11.55 19.54
CA THR A 15 -16.56 -11.66 19.93
C THR A 15 -15.69 -11.95 18.71
N GLY A 16 -15.55 -10.97 17.82
CA GLY A 16 -14.73 -11.10 16.61
C GLY A 16 -13.80 -9.91 16.32
N CYS A 17 -13.75 -8.92 17.21
CA CYS A 17 -12.86 -7.77 17.03
C CYS A 17 -11.44 -8.15 17.47
N VAL A 18 -10.51 -8.22 16.52
CA VAL A 18 -9.08 -8.36 16.79
C VAL A 18 -8.52 -6.99 17.16
N ASN A 19 -7.81 -6.91 18.28
CA ASN A 19 -7.08 -5.69 18.64
C ASN A 19 -5.76 -5.67 17.88
N ILE A 20 -5.67 -4.79 16.89
CA ILE A 20 -4.52 -4.71 15.99
C ILE A 20 -3.21 -4.35 16.69
N ASP A 21 -3.29 -3.56 17.76
CA ASP A 21 -2.13 -3.13 18.53
C ASP A 21 -1.51 -4.29 19.30
N ASN A 22 -2.32 -5.30 19.63
CA ASN A 22 -1.88 -6.52 20.31
C ASN A 22 -1.50 -7.66 19.34
N SER A 23 -1.81 -7.54 18.05
CA SER A 23 -1.46 -8.53 17.03
C SER A 23 0.03 -8.50 16.66
N THR A 24 0.55 -9.61 16.14
CA THR A 24 1.89 -9.64 15.53
C THR A 24 1.82 -9.20 14.07
N TYR A 25 2.95 -8.77 13.48
CA TYR A 25 3.01 -8.46 12.04
C TYR A 25 2.58 -9.66 11.18
N GLU A 26 2.99 -10.87 11.59
CA GLU A 26 2.63 -12.13 10.96
C GLU A 26 1.12 -12.40 10.96
N THR A 27 0.47 -12.18 12.10
CA THR A 27 -0.98 -12.33 12.25
C THR A 27 -1.71 -11.34 11.35
N ILE A 28 -1.31 -10.07 11.34
CA ILE A 28 -1.93 -9.03 10.50
C ILE A 28 -1.79 -9.42 9.01
N ALA A 29 -0.59 -9.83 8.59
CA ALA A 29 -0.32 -10.24 7.22
C ALA A 29 -1.16 -11.43 6.79
N SER A 30 -1.16 -12.50 7.58
CA SER A 30 -1.87 -13.75 7.25
C SER A 30 -3.38 -13.59 7.29
N GLU A 31 -3.95 -12.93 8.31
CA GLU A 31 -5.41 -12.74 8.39
C GLU A 31 -5.94 -11.86 7.26
N THR A 32 -5.21 -10.80 6.91
CA THR A 32 -5.64 -9.87 5.85
C THR A 32 -5.53 -10.51 4.47
N THR A 33 -4.40 -11.16 4.16
CA THR A 33 -4.15 -11.76 2.83
C THR A 33 -4.98 -13.03 2.59
N ASN A 34 -5.33 -13.77 3.63
CA ASN A 34 -6.22 -14.93 3.54
C ASN A 34 -7.71 -14.57 3.54
N SER A 35 -8.05 -13.28 3.68
CA SER A 35 -9.43 -12.82 3.65
C SER A 35 -10.04 -12.98 2.25
N ASN A 36 -11.21 -13.61 2.17
CA ASN A 36 -11.99 -13.74 0.94
C ASN A 36 -13.00 -12.60 0.74
N LEU A 37 -12.90 -11.53 1.53
CA LEU A 37 -13.84 -10.41 1.46
C LEU A 37 -13.64 -9.62 0.15
N LYS A 38 -14.70 -9.55 -0.65
CA LYS A 38 -14.74 -8.75 -1.89
C LYS A 38 -15.51 -7.46 -1.63
N ILE A 39 -14.80 -6.47 -1.11
CA ILE A 39 -15.32 -5.13 -0.82
C ILE A 39 -14.56 -4.09 -1.63
N TYR A 40 -15.24 -3.02 -2.03
CA TYR A 40 -14.66 -1.91 -2.79
C TYR A 40 -15.52 -0.67 -2.60
N ASN A 41 -14.88 0.49 -2.52
CA ASN A 41 -15.54 1.80 -2.43
C ASN A 41 -14.82 2.89 -3.24
N THR A 42 -13.68 2.54 -3.86
CA THR A 42 -12.86 3.45 -4.66
C THR A 42 -12.68 2.84 -6.06
N TYR A 43 -12.91 3.66 -7.09
CA TYR A 43 -12.92 3.23 -8.49
C TYR A 43 -11.95 4.08 -9.31
N ARG A 44 -11.17 3.42 -10.16
CA ARG A 44 -10.18 4.02 -11.05
C ARG A 44 -10.29 3.42 -12.44
N LYS A 45 -9.56 4.02 -13.37
CA LYS A 45 -9.42 3.48 -14.72
C LYS A 45 -8.59 2.20 -14.63
N GLY A 46 -9.20 1.05 -14.96
CA GLY A 46 -8.51 -0.24 -14.95
C GLY A 46 -8.50 -1.00 -13.62
N TYR A 47 -8.86 -0.40 -12.48
CA TYR A 47 -8.91 -1.10 -11.19
C TYR A 47 -9.87 -0.45 -10.19
N LYS A 48 -10.21 -1.20 -9.13
CA LYS A 48 -10.99 -0.72 -7.98
C LYS A 48 -10.45 -1.35 -6.70
N PHE A 49 -10.65 -0.68 -5.57
CA PHE A 49 -10.19 -1.16 -4.27
C PHE A 49 -11.07 -0.64 -3.13
N TYR A 50 -10.86 -1.19 -1.94
CA TYR A 50 -11.47 -0.72 -0.70
C TYR A 50 -10.50 0.19 0.04
N LEU A 51 -10.96 1.40 0.33
CA LEU A 51 -10.29 2.38 1.16
C LEU A 51 -10.88 2.30 2.58
N PRO A 52 -10.08 1.90 3.59
CA PRO A 52 -10.57 1.81 4.96
C PRO A 52 -11.07 3.15 5.50
N ILE A 53 -11.99 3.10 6.46
CA ILE A 53 -12.53 4.28 7.13
C ILE A 53 -11.39 5.08 7.78
N GLY A 54 -11.40 6.40 7.57
CA GLY A 54 -10.38 7.32 8.08
C GLY A 54 -9.24 7.59 7.09
N LEU A 55 -9.19 6.88 5.97
CA LEU A 55 -8.32 7.23 4.85
C LEU A 55 -9.10 7.92 3.73
N TYR A 56 -8.42 8.81 3.01
CA TYR A 56 -8.91 9.48 1.82
C TYR A 56 -7.81 9.58 0.78
N VAL A 57 -8.18 9.67 -0.49
CA VAL A 57 -7.23 9.91 -1.57
C VAL A 57 -6.98 11.42 -1.63
N GLU A 58 -5.73 11.84 -1.45
CA GLU A 58 -5.29 13.23 -1.61
C GLU A 58 -5.00 13.55 -3.08
N ASN A 59 -4.31 12.66 -3.77
CA ASN A 59 -3.97 12.80 -5.18
C ASN A 59 -4.04 11.46 -5.91
N SER A 60 -4.38 11.50 -7.20
CA SER A 60 -4.45 10.35 -8.09
C SER A 60 -3.82 10.75 -9.41
N ASP A 61 -2.83 9.98 -9.85
CA ASP A 61 -2.13 10.16 -11.11
C ASP A 61 -2.03 8.81 -11.81
N ASP A 62 -2.99 8.56 -12.71
CA ASP A 62 -3.24 7.27 -13.38
C ASP A 62 -3.26 6.05 -12.45
N TYR A 63 -2.11 5.37 -12.31
CA TYR A 63 -1.93 4.15 -11.53
C TYR A 63 -1.20 4.37 -10.20
N ASN A 64 -1.00 5.64 -9.86
CA ASN A 64 -0.36 6.09 -8.63
C ASN A 64 -1.36 6.85 -7.77
N GLU A 65 -1.40 6.53 -6.49
CA GLU A 65 -2.29 7.19 -5.54
C GLU A 65 -1.50 7.69 -4.33
N THR A 66 -1.77 8.93 -3.95
CA THR A 66 -1.40 9.45 -2.63
C THR A 66 -2.61 9.35 -1.73
N ILE A 67 -2.55 8.45 -0.76
CA ILE A 67 -3.62 8.20 0.22
C ILE A 67 -3.18 8.77 1.56
N LYS A 68 -4.07 9.41 2.30
CA LYS A 68 -3.76 10.01 3.60
C LYS A 68 -4.72 9.57 4.69
N SER A 69 -4.16 9.44 5.88
CA SER A 69 -4.90 9.46 7.15
C SER A 69 -4.80 10.86 7.78
N ASP A 70 -5.17 10.97 9.06
CA ASP A 70 -4.92 12.15 9.88
C ASP A 70 -3.42 12.39 10.16
N ARG A 71 -2.56 11.37 9.98
CA ARG A 71 -1.16 11.38 10.43
C ARG A 71 -0.15 10.89 9.39
N GLU A 72 -0.56 9.96 8.55
CA GLU A 72 0.34 9.24 7.64
C GLU A 72 -0.07 9.48 6.18
N LYS A 73 0.92 9.47 5.30
CA LYS A 73 0.75 9.53 3.85
C LYS A 73 1.29 8.24 3.25
N PHE A 74 0.42 7.53 2.57
CA PHE A 74 0.68 6.28 1.88
C PHE A 74 0.81 6.56 0.39
N TYR A 75 1.86 6.04 -0.22
CA TYR A 75 2.09 6.13 -1.66
C TYR A 75 1.85 4.76 -2.26
N MET A 76 0.79 4.64 -3.07
CA MET A 76 0.40 3.40 -3.72
C MET A 76 0.74 3.48 -5.21
N TYR A 77 1.31 2.40 -5.73
CA TYR A 77 1.68 2.25 -7.13
C TYR A 77 1.10 0.92 -7.65
N ILE A 78 0.45 0.94 -8.81
CA ILE A 78 -0.05 -0.27 -9.49
C ILE A 78 0.88 -0.61 -10.65
N ASP A 79 1.38 -1.84 -10.69
CA ASP A 79 2.17 -2.35 -11.81
C ASP A 79 1.27 -3.11 -12.79
N VAL A 80 0.75 -2.33 -13.74
CA VAL A 80 -0.13 -2.82 -14.79
C VAL A 80 0.59 -3.80 -15.71
N ILE A 81 1.88 -3.59 -15.97
CA ILE A 81 2.67 -4.44 -16.88
C ILE A 81 2.84 -5.82 -16.26
N SER A 82 3.32 -5.90 -15.01
CA SER A 82 3.42 -7.17 -14.29
C SER A 82 2.07 -7.86 -14.16
N TYR A 83 0.98 -7.10 -13.96
CA TYR A 83 -0.38 -7.68 -13.94
C TYR A 83 -0.78 -8.29 -15.29
N LEU A 84 -0.48 -7.64 -16.41
CA LEU A 84 -0.82 -8.12 -17.75
C LEU A 84 0.03 -9.33 -18.14
N GLU A 85 1.32 -9.31 -17.79
CA GLU A 85 2.29 -10.39 -18.07
C GLU A 85 2.17 -11.56 -17.07
N LYS A 86 1.42 -11.37 -15.97
CA LYS A 86 1.26 -12.34 -14.86
C LYS A 86 2.59 -12.69 -14.20
N SER A 87 3.49 -11.71 -14.12
CA SER A 87 4.78 -11.82 -13.45
C SER A 87 4.59 -12.14 -11.97
N THR A 88 5.46 -12.97 -11.41
CA THR A 88 5.49 -13.25 -9.97
C THR A 88 6.53 -12.39 -9.29
N THR A 89 6.24 -11.88 -8.09
CA THR A 89 7.23 -11.16 -7.29
C THR A 89 8.24 -12.15 -6.72
N GLU A 90 9.50 -12.04 -7.12
CA GLU A 90 10.61 -12.74 -6.47
C GLU A 90 11.14 -11.87 -5.32
N TYR A 91 11.17 -12.42 -4.10
CA TYR A 91 11.69 -11.69 -2.94
C TYR A 91 12.36 -12.63 -1.94
N ALA A 92 13.61 -12.31 -1.59
CA ALA A 92 14.34 -12.95 -0.51
C ALA A 92 14.25 -12.08 0.74
N PRO A 93 13.72 -12.59 1.87
CA PRO A 93 13.66 -11.83 3.10
C PRO A 93 15.03 -11.35 3.58
N SER A 94 15.09 -10.11 4.06
CA SER A 94 16.31 -9.48 4.56
C SER A 94 16.50 -9.74 6.05
N ASP A 95 17.70 -10.20 6.43
CA ASP A 95 18.09 -10.41 7.82
C ASP A 95 18.37 -9.11 8.58
N THR A 96 18.47 -7.97 7.89
CA THR A 96 18.80 -6.66 8.48
C THR A 96 17.59 -5.78 8.77
N ALA A 97 16.41 -6.13 8.24
CA ALA A 97 15.16 -5.40 8.47
C ALA A 97 14.60 -5.67 9.88
N GLU A 98 13.78 -4.74 10.43
CA GLU A 98 13.04 -5.02 11.68
C GLU A 98 12.02 -6.13 11.47
N TYR A 99 11.47 -6.24 10.25
CA TYR A 99 10.65 -7.35 9.81
C TYR A 99 10.75 -7.47 8.29
N SER A 100 10.86 -8.70 7.80
CA SER A 100 10.88 -8.98 6.37
C SER A 100 10.22 -10.33 6.12
N LYS A 101 9.30 -10.37 5.16
CA LYS A 101 8.54 -11.58 4.87
C LYS A 101 8.04 -11.62 3.43
N TYR A 102 8.20 -12.78 2.80
CA TYR A 102 7.51 -13.13 1.57
C TYR A 102 6.06 -13.56 1.84
N ILE A 103 5.13 -13.09 1.00
CA ILE A 103 3.71 -13.40 1.05
C ILE A 103 3.32 -14.17 -0.21
N GLN A 104 2.61 -15.28 -0.03
CA GLN A 104 1.95 -15.98 -1.11
C GLN A 104 0.57 -16.46 -0.67
N ASN A 105 -0.44 -16.13 -1.48
CA ASN A 105 -1.77 -16.71 -1.37
C ASN A 105 -2.33 -16.92 -2.78
N ALA A 106 -2.62 -18.18 -3.12
CA ALA A 106 -3.04 -18.59 -4.45
C ALA A 106 -2.09 -18.07 -5.54
N ASP A 107 -2.59 -17.28 -6.48
CA ASP A 107 -1.87 -16.65 -7.59
C ASP A 107 -1.25 -15.29 -7.23
N LYS A 108 -1.52 -14.78 -6.01
CA LYS A 108 -1.00 -13.49 -5.54
C LYS A 108 0.27 -13.68 -4.73
N THR A 109 1.32 -13.02 -5.17
CA THR A 109 2.64 -13.00 -4.52
C THR A 109 2.98 -11.58 -4.08
N GLY A 110 3.97 -11.45 -3.21
CA GLY A 110 4.37 -10.17 -2.66
C GLY A 110 5.34 -10.28 -1.48
N TYR A 111 5.61 -9.16 -0.83
CA TYR A 111 6.44 -9.09 0.36
C TYR A 111 6.04 -7.95 1.29
N ILE A 112 6.49 -8.05 2.55
CA ILE A 112 6.51 -6.96 3.53
C ILE A 112 7.97 -6.74 3.92
N GLU A 113 8.37 -5.49 3.97
CA GLU A 113 9.65 -5.08 4.56
C GLU A 113 9.44 -3.86 5.46
N ILE A 114 9.98 -3.93 6.68
CA ILE A 114 9.95 -2.85 7.66
C ILE A 114 11.40 -2.49 7.98
N LYS A 115 11.86 -1.37 7.42
CA LYS A 115 13.20 -0.84 7.66
C LYS A 115 13.15 0.25 8.70
N LYS A 116 14.12 0.24 9.60
CA LYS A 116 14.33 1.35 10.53
C LYS A 116 15.05 2.48 9.78
N LEU A 117 14.52 3.69 9.87
CA LEU A 117 15.14 4.90 9.33
C LEU A 117 15.88 5.66 10.44
N GLU A 118 16.60 6.70 10.03
CA GLU A 118 17.06 7.74 10.94
C GLU A 118 15.84 8.42 11.64
N ASN A 119 16.08 9.09 12.78
CA ASN A 119 15.01 9.81 13.52
C ASN A 119 13.89 8.96 14.15
N LYS A 120 14.14 7.67 14.44
CA LYS A 120 13.16 6.76 15.10
C LYS A 120 11.88 6.52 14.27
N LYS A 121 11.94 6.80 12.97
CA LYS A 121 10.90 6.47 12.00
C LYS A 121 11.19 5.11 11.34
N TYR A 122 10.20 4.61 10.62
CA TYR A 122 10.23 3.34 9.94
C TYR A 122 9.63 3.49 8.55
N LEU A 123 10.32 2.94 7.56
CA LEU A 123 9.77 2.73 6.23
C LEU A 123 9.08 1.36 6.21
N VAL A 124 7.79 1.35 5.91
CA VAL A 124 6.99 0.14 5.70
C VAL A 124 6.69 0.03 4.22
N GLU A 125 7.27 -0.99 3.58
CA GLU A 125 7.11 -1.30 2.16
C GLU A 125 6.35 -2.61 2.03
N ILE A 126 5.26 -2.59 1.27
CA ILE A 126 4.42 -3.77 1.07
C ILE A 126 4.09 -3.87 -0.41
N ALA A 127 4.59 -4.93 -1.05
CA ALA A 127 4.19 -5.32 -2.39
C ALA A 127 3.20 -6.48 -2.29
N TYR A 128 2.03 -6.38 -2.90
CA TYR A 128 1.09 -7.49 -2.97
C TYR A 128 0.05 -7.26 -4.07
N ASN A 129 -0.34 -8.31 -4.79
CA ASN A 129 -1.40 -8.24 -5.81
C ASN A 129 -1.11 -7.20 -6.92
N TYR A 130 0.12 -7.20 -7.44
CA TYR A 130 0.61 -6.30 -8.49
C TYR A 130 0.58 -4.81 -8.13
N ALA A 131 0.68 -4.51 -6.84
CA ALA A 131 0.70 -3.16 -6.33
C ALA A 131 1.67 -3.04 -5.16
N LYS A 132 2.23 -1.85 -4.98
CA LYS A 132 3.12 -1.50 -3.87
C LYS A 132 2.53 -0.36 -3.05
N ILE A 133 2.62 -0.43 -1.73
CA ILE A 133 2.42 0.70 -0.84
C ILE A 133 3.69 0.94 -0.05
N GLU A 134 4.09 2.20 0.03
CA GLU A 134 5.17 2.68 0.89
C GLU A 134 4.64 3.76 1.83
N VAL A 135 5.04 3.69 3.10
CA VAL A 135 4.65 4.67 4.12
C VAL A 135 5.75 4.82 5.16
N ILE A 136 6.04 6.06 5.55
CA ILE A 136 6.95 6.37 6.65
C ILE A 136 6.13 6.64 7.92
N VAL A 137 6.46 5.94 9.00
CA VAL A 137 5.66 5.92 10.23
C VAL A 137 6.52 5.92 11.49
N GLU A 138 5.92 6.37 12.60
CA GLU A 138 6.47 6.09 13.92
C GLU A 138 6.25 4.63 14.32
N ARG A 139 7.13 4.09 15.18
CA ARG A 139 7.07 2.69 15.61
C ARG A 139 5.71 2.22 16.12
N THR A 140 5.03 3.10 16.87
CA THR A 140 3.72 2.82 17.49
C THR A 140 2.60 2.68 16.46
N ARG A 141 2.81 3.15 15.22
CA ARG A 141 1.82 3.19 14.16
C ARG A 141 2.01 2.10 13.11
N ILE A 142 3.15 1.42 13.09
CA ILE A 142 3.50 0.37 12.11
C ILE A 142 2.36 -0.64 11.93
N LYS A 143 1.83 -1.22 13.01
CA LYS A 143 0.79 -2.27 12.93
C LYS A 143 -0.48 -1.77 12.25
N ARG A 144 -0.88 -0.53 12.55
CA ARG A 144 -2.06 0.08 11.96
C ARG A 144 -1.85 0.33 10.46
N CYS A 145 -0.73 0.94 10.10
CA CYS A 145 -0.42 1.25 8.70
C CYS A 145 -0.19 -0.01 7.87
N LEU A 146 0.48 -1.03 8.44
CA LEU A 146 0.62 -2.35 7.84
C LEU A 146 -0.75 -2.96 7.50
N SER A 147 -1.69 -2.88 8.43
CA SER A 147 -3.04 -3.39 8.19
C SER A 147 -3.81 -2.59 7.15
N ASP A 148 -3.81 -1.26 7.23
CA ASP A 148 -4.53 -0.42 6.30
C ASP A 148 -4.00 -0.63 4.86
N ALA A 149 -2.68 -0.69 4.71
CA ALA A 149 -2.02 -0.97 3.42
C ALA A 149 -2.35 -2.38 2.89
N LEU A 150 -2.27 -3.43 3.71
CA LEU A 150 -2.63 -4.78 3.28
C LEU A 150 -4.12 -4.91 2.92
N ILE A 151 -5.01 -4.23 3.63
CA ILE A 151 -6.45 -4.21 3.30
C ILE A 151 -6.64 -3.57 1.92
N ILE A 152 -5.98 -2.43 1.66
CA ILE A 152 -6.03 -1.77 0.35
C ILE A 152 -5.52 -2.73 -0.73
N LEU A 153 -4.30 -3.23 -0.61
CA LEU A 153 -3.64 -4.09 -1.61
C LEU A 153 -4.41 -5.39 -1.89
N SER A 154 -4.87 -6.07 -0.83
CA SER A 154 -5.62 -7.33 -0.96
C SER A 154 -6.98 -7.15 -1.65
N SER A 155 -7.60 -5.98 -1.48
CA SER A 155 -8.90 -5.64 -2.07
C SER A 155 -8.86 -5.23 -3.54
N ILE A 156 -7.66 -4.98 -4.09
CA ILE A 156 -7.51 -4.54 -5.49
C ILE A 156 -8.11 -5.58 -6.43
N SER A 157 -9.03 -5.11 -7.27
CA SER A 157 -9.67 -5.86 -8.33
C SER A 157 -9.46 -5.13 -9.65
N TYR A 158 -8.73 -5.79 -10.55
CA TYR A 158 -8.44 -5.29 -11.89
C TYR A 158 -9.60 -5.48 -12.86
N ASN A 159 -9.73 -4.58 -13.82
CA ASN A 159 -10.65 -4.70 -14.95
C ASN A 159 -9.87 -5.23 -16.16
N ASP A 160 -9.85 -6.56 -16.29
CA ASP A 160 -9.18 -7.28 -17.39
C ASP A 160 -9.57 -6.75 -18.77
N THR A 161 -10.85 -6.48 -19.00
CA THR A 161 -11.34 -6.01 -20.31
C THR A 161 -10.75 -4.66 -20.65
N PHE A 162 -10.74 -3.74 -19.68
CA PHE A 162 -10.17 -2.41 -19.86
C PHE A 162 -8.65 -2.49 -20.09
N LEU A 163 -7.92 -3.17 -19.20
CA LEU A 163 -6.46 -3.20 -19.24
C LEU A 163 -5.91 -3.89 -20.50
N LYS A 164 -6.55 -4.97 -20.95
CA LYS A 164 -6.15 -5.66 -22.20
C LYS A 164 -6.50 -4.89 -23.46
N SER A 165 -7.33 -3.85 -23.36
CA SER A 165 -7.73 -3.00 -24.49
C SER A 165 -6.84 -1.77 -24.66
N LEU A 166 -5.88 -1.56 -23.75
CA LEU A 166 -4.87 -0.52 -23.90
C LEU A 166 -4.03 -0.78 -25.15
N ASP A 167 -3.75 0.27 -25.91
CA ASP A 167 -2.92 0.18 -27.11
C ASP A 167 -1.42 0.04 -26.77
N GLU A 168 -0.63 -0.35 -27.76
CA GLU A 168 0.82 -0.57 -27.59
C GLU A 168 1.54 0.70 -27.13
N GLU A 169 1.10 1.89 -27.56
CA GLU A 169 1.68 3.17 -27.15
C GLU A 169 1.42 3.43 -25.66
N SER A 170 0.19 3.21 -25.18
CA SER A 170 -0.12 3.29 -23.74
C SER A 170 0.72 2.29 -22.94
N LEU A 171 0.84 1.05 -23.41
CA LEU A 171 1.65 0.02 -22.76
C LEU A 171 3.15 0.36 -22.74
N LEU A 172 3.67 0.97 -23.81
CA LEU A 172 5.05 1.44 -23.88
C LEU A 172 5.29 2.60 -22.92
N ASN A 173 4.38 3.58 -22.86
CA ASN A 173 4.47 4.67 -21.88
C ASN A 173 4.49 4.12 -20.45
N TYR A 174 3.64 3.13 -20.10
CA TYR A 174 3.71 2.49 -18.78
C TYR A 174 5.01 1.72 -18.55
N LYS A 175 5.61 1.11 -19.58
CA LYS A 175 6.92 0.45 -19.47
C LYS A 175 8.06 1.44 -19.28
N GLU A 176 7.98 2.62 -19.88
CA GLU A 176 8.98 3.69 -19.74
C GLU A 176 8.84 4.43 -18.40
N GLU A 177 7.61 4.63 -17.91
CA GLU A 177 7.33 5.18 -16.58
C GLU A 177 7.60 4.18 -15.45
N ALA A 178 7.54 2.87 -15.75
CA ALA A 178 7.96 1.81 -14.86
C ALA A 178 9.49 1.84 -14.67
N VAL A 179 9.96 2.79 -13.85
CA VAL A 179 11.13 2.54 -13.01
C VAL A 179 10.78 1.28 -12.23
N ASP A 180 11.61 0.23 -12.30
CA ASP A 180 11.31 -1.00 -11.58
C ASP A 180 11.34 -0.71 -10.07
N ILE A 181 10.15 -0.43 -9.55
CA ILE A 181 9.92 -0.08 -8.15
C ILE A 181 10.06 -1.32 -7.24
N PHE A 182 10.20 -2.52 -7.81
CA PHE A 182 10.37 -3.77 -7.08
C PHE A 182 11.80 -4.29 -7.15
N ASP A 183 12.54 -3.99 -8.22
CA ASP A 183 13.98 -4.23 -8.27
C ASP A 183 14.69 -3.29 -7.30
N LYS A 184 15.01 -3.86 -6.14
CA LYS A 184 16.20 -3.43 -5.42
C LYS A 184 17.40 -3.73 -6.32
N VAL A 185 17.77 -2.79 -7.18
CA VAL A 185 19.04 -2.88 -7.90
C VAL A 185 20.13 -3.03 -6.83
N GLY A 186 20.72 -4.22 -6.80
CA GLY A 186 21.72 -4.62 -5.81
C GLY A 186 22.87 -3.63 -5.80
N GLY A 187 23.01 -2.93 -4.69
CA GLY A 187 24.07 -1.95 -4.49
C GLY A 187 23.87 -1.29 -3.14
N THR A 188 24.96 -1.04 -2.45
CA THR A 188 25.05 -0.60 -1.05
C THR A 188 24.49 0.81 -0.77
N ASP A 189 23.73 1.39 -1.70
CA ASP A 189 23.16 2.74 -1.66
C ASP A 189 21.69 2.67 -2.09
N SER A 190 20.80 2.36 -1.13
CA SER A 190 19.36 2.30 -1.36
C SER A 190 18.78 3.72 -1.44
N SER A 191 18.77 4.34 -2.61
CA SER A 191 18.00 5.57 -2.84
C SER A 191 16.51 5.25 -2.91
N ASN A 192 15.88 5.09 -1.75
CA ASN A 192 14.43 4.87 -1.65
C ASN A 192 13.71 6.20 -1.94
N LEU A 193 12.70 6.19 -2.82
CA LEU A 193 11.99 7.40 -3.27
C LEU A 193 11.45 8.23 -2.09
N LEU A 194 10.90 7.59 -1.06
CA LEU A 194 10.35 8.29 0.11
C LEU A 194 11.40 8.86 1.06
N GLU A 195 12.59 8.25 1.12
CA GLU A 195 13.70 8.77 1.90
C GLU A 195 14.18 10.10 1.31
N TRP A 196 14.23 10.18 -0.03
CA TRP A 196 14.45 11.43 -0.75
C TRP A 196 13.31 12.43 -0.50
N VAL A 197 12.03 12.05 -0.63
CA VAL A 197 10.92 13.00 -0.46
C VAL A 197 10.88 13.62 0.95
N GLU A 198 11.13 12.86 2.03
CA GLU A 198 11.16 13.44 3.38
C GLU A 198 12.34 14.40 3.60
N GLU A 199 13.50 14.14 3.00
CA GLU A 199 14.67 15.04 3.10
C GLU A 199 14.39 16.41 2.47
N TYR A 200 13.64 16.46 1.36
CA TYR A 200 13.28 17.71 0.69
C TYR A 200 12.05 18.40 1.29
N ASP A 201 11.06 17.67 1.82
CA ASP A 201 9.88 18.29 2.46
C ASP A 201 10.19 18.85 3.86
N THR A 202 11.18 18.31 4.58
CA THR A 202 11.63 18.84 5.88
C THR A 202 12.60 20.01 5.74
N SER A 203 13.24 20.13 4.58
CA SER A 203 14.02 21.31 4.18
C SER A 203 13.05 22.39 3.73
N GLY A 204 12.54 23.18 4.68
CA GLY A 204 11.66 24.32 4.41
C GLY A 204 12.35 25.39 3.55
N ASP A 205 12.47 25.14 2.25
CA ASP A 205 12.93 26.12 1.28
C ASP A 205 11.71 26.84 0.71
N THR A 206 11.49 28.03 1.25
CA THR A 206 10.50 28.98 0.74
C THR A 206 10.93 29.66 -0.56
N SER A 207 12.04 29.24 -1.18
CA SER A 207 12.61 29.89 -2.37
C SER A 207 12.32 29.18 -3.70
N ASN A 208 11.11 28.67 -3.93
CA ASN A 208 10.68 28.42 -5.31
C ASN A 208 9.16 28.39 -5.53
N ARG A 209 8.43 29.31 -4.90
CA ARG A 209 7.08 29.61 -5.38
C ARG A 209 7.19 30.37 -6.71
N PRO A 210 6.63 29.87 -7.82
CA PRO A 210 6.51 30.68 -9.03
C PRO A 210 5.76 31.97 -8.66
N PRO A 211 6.18 33.14 -9.18
CA PRO A 211 5.56 34.41 -8.82
C PRO A 211 4.05 34.36 -9.10
N ASP A 212 3.27 34.75 -8.10
CA ASP A 212 1.82 34.92 -8.21
C ASP A 212 1.56 36.14 -9.08
N TYR A 213 1.13 35.90 -10.32
CA TYR A 213 0.84 36.95 -11.30
C TYR A 213 -0.55 37.58 -11.11
N ASP A 214 -1.31 37.19 -10.09
CA ASP A 214 -2.67 37.69 -9.88
C ASP A 214 -2.72 38.93 -8.95
N VAL A 215 -1.75 39.84 -9.09
CA VAL A 215 -1.84 41.19 -8.53
C VAL A 215 -2.14 42.18 -9.65
N ILE A 216 -3.43 42.48 -9.82
CA ILE A 216 -3.90 43.56 -10.68
C ILE A 216 -3.82 44.86 -9.86
N ASN A 217 -2.95 45.79 -10.26
CA ASN A 217 -2.85 47.15 -9.70
C ASN A 217 -4.10 47.98 -9.98
#